data_AF-A0ABD2WPI5-F1
#
_entry.id   AF-A0ABD2WPI5-F1
#
_cell.length_a   1.000
_cell.length_b   1.000
_cell.length_c   1.000
_cell.angle_alpha   90.00
_cell.angle_beta   90.00
_cell.angle_gamma   90.00
#
_symmetry.space_group_name_H-M   'P 1'
#
loop_
_entity.id
_entity.type
_entity.pdbx_description
1 polymer ?
#
loop_
_entity_poly.entity_id
_entity_poly.type
_entity_poly.pdbx_seq_one_letter_code
_entity_poly.pdbx_strand_id
1 'polypeptide(L)'
;MDEATKFLLAQQLENAELIPKIEINLRKAPKERQLVNIYRKKREQAEELWKEFKANHFILVAKEGLKKNEYFTAGVYEVTEDAYIDTLMYIDSKVPPAAQPRPAKVTPTPKTSEDIVQRIQLPRIELPTFNGDPILWEGFSLIKTYSA
;
A
#
# COMPACT_ATOMS: atom_id res chain seq x y z
N MET A 1 -17.25 -30.50 17.98
CA MET A 1 -17.06 -29.19 17.31
C MET A 1 -18.44 -28.54 17.20
N ASP A 2 -18.60 -27.34 17.78
CA ASP A 2 -19.86 -26.59 17.75
C ASP A 2 -20.20 -26.04 16.37
N GLU A 3 -21.46 -25.69 16.15
CA GLU A 3 -21.97 -25.24 14.85
C GLU A 3 -21.33 -23.92 14.39
N ALA A 4 -21.06 -23.00 15.31
CA ALA A 4 -20.38 -21.75 14.99
C ALA A 4 -18.94 -21.99 14.51
N THR A 5 -18.22 -22.94 15.09
CA THR A 5 -16.89 -23.34 14.60
C THR A 5 -16.94 -23.90 13.18
N LYS A 6 -17.90 -24.77 12.88
CA LYS A 6 -18.05 -25.33 11.53
C LYS A 6 -18.35 -24.23 10.50
N PHE A 7 -19.23 -23.30 10.85
CA PHE A 7 -19.56 -22.16 10.01
C PHE A 7 -18.33 -21.30 9.71
N LEU A 8 -17.55 -20.97 10.74
CA LEU A 8 -16.32 -20.19 10.58
C LEU A 8 -15.27 -20.93 9.72
N LEU A 9 -15.11 -22.25 9.88
CA LEU A 9 -14.22 -23.04 9.04
C LEU A 9 -14.69 -23.07 7.58
N ALA A 10 -15.99 -23.20 7.33
CA ALA A 10 -16.54 -23.15 5.98
C ALA A 10 -16.29 -21.77 5.33
N GLN A 11 -16.49 -20.68 6.08
CA GLN A 11 -16.17 -19.33 5.61
C GLN A 11 -14.68 -19.14 5.31
N GLN A 12 -13.79 -19.72 6.12
CA GLN A 12 -12.36 -19.68 5.84
C GLN A 12 -12.02 -20.34 4.50
N LEU A 13 -12.55 -21.54 4.25
CA LEU A 13 -12.28 -22.25 3.00
C LEU A 13 -12.85 -21.51 1.79
N GLU A 14 -14.06 -20.94 1.90
CA GLU A 14 -14.64 -20.12 0.84
C GLU A 14 -13.76 -18.89 0.55
N ASN A 15 -13.36 -18.14 1.59
CA ASN A 15 -12.51 -16.96 1.41
C ASN A 15 -11.13 -17.31 0.83
N ALA A 16 -10.55 -18.44 1.26
CA ALA A 16 -9.30 -18.98 0.72
C ALA A 16 -9.41 -19.30 -0.78
N GLU A 17 -10.58 -19.72 -1.26
CA GLU A 17 -10.81 -19.90 -2.69
C GLU A 17 -11.07 -18.59 -3.43
N LEU A 18 -11.83 -17.66 -2.82
CA LEU A 18 -12.27 -16.43 -3.48
C LEU A 18 -11.13 -15.45 -3.73
N ILE A 19 -10.17 -15.33 -2.80
CA ILE A 19 -9.03 -14.41 -2.90
C ILE A 19 -8.21 -14.66 -4.19
N PRO A 20 -7.63 -15.85 -4.44
CA PRO A 20 -6.86 -16.11 -5.65
C PRO A 20 -7.73 -16.05 -6.93
N LYS A 21 -9.03 -16.35 -6.83
CA LYS A 21 -9.96 -16.22 -7.95
C LYS A 21 -10.04 -14.77 -8.45
N ILE A 22 -9.79 -13.75 -7.62
CA ILE A 22 -9.76 -12.35 -8.07
C ILE A 22 -8.71 -12.15 -9.14
N GLU A 23 -7.47 -12.57 -8.87
CA GLU A 23 -6.36 -12.45 -9.82
C GLU A 23 -6.62 -13.27 -11.09
N ILE A 24 -7.04 -14.54 -10.94
CA ILE A 24 -7.35 -15.43 -12.06
C ILE A 24 -8.41 -14.79 -12.98
N ASN A 25 -9.45 -14.20 -12.39
CA ASN A 25 -10.51 -13.55 -13.14
C ASN A 25 -10.04 -12.25 -13.82
N LEU A 26 -9.18 -11.48 -13.17
CA LEU A 26 -8.58 -10.28 -13.78
C LEU A 26 -7.66 -10.63 -14.95
N ARG A 27 -6.88 -11.72 -14.86
CA ARG A 27 -6.02 -12.19 -15.96
C ARG A 27 -6.82 -12.67 -17.17
N LYS A 28 -7.98 -13.30 -16.93
CA LYS A 28 -8.90 -13.78 -17.97
C LYS A 28 -9.80 -12.68 -18.54
N ALA A 29 -9.82 -11.49 -17.93
CA ALA A 29 -10.71 -10.42 -18.35
C ALA A 29 -10.35 -9.88 -19.75
N PRO A 30 -11.34 -9.61 -20.62
CA PRO A 30 -11.11 -8.99 -21.92
C PRO A 30 -10.51 -7.58 -21.75
N LYS A 31 -9.80 -7.09 -22.77
CA LYS A 31 -9.08 -5.79 -22.73
C LYS A 31 -9.97 -4.61 -22.31
N GLU A 32 -11.23 -4.61 -22.72
CA GLU A 32 -12.23 -3.60 -22.35
C GLU A 32 -12.50 -3.50 -20.84
N ARG A 33 -12.25 -4.60 -20.10
CA ARG A 33 -12.40 -4.67 -18.63
C ARG A 33 -11.07 -4.47 -17.90
N GLN A 34 -9.97 -4.19 -18.60
CA GLN A 34 -8.68 -3.87 -18.00
C GLN A 34 -8.56 -2.38 -17.71
N LEU A 35 -9.60 -1.81 -17.08
CA LEU A 35 -9.65 -0.41 -16.68
C LEU A 35 -9.11 -0.24 -15.27
N VAL A 36 -8.38 0.86 -15.02
CA VAL A 36 -7.80 1.17 -13.69
C VAL A 36 -8.86 1.14 -12.57
N ASN A 37 -10.06 1.63 -12.84
CA ASN A 37 -11.15 1.61 -11.85
C ASN A 37 -11.61 0.18 -11.50
N ILE A 38 -11.52 -0.77 -12.44
CA ILE A 38 -11.86 -2.17 -12.19
C ILE A 38 -10.80 -2.80 -11.28
N TYR A 39 -9.53 -2.55 -11.57
CA TYR A 39 -8.41 -2.98 -10.70
C TYR A 39 -8.55 -2.42 -9.28
N ARG A 40 -8.87 -1.13 -9.13
CA ARG A 40 -9.09 -0.51 -7.82
C ARG A 40 -10.23 -1.17 -7.05
N LYS A 41 -11.39 -1.39 -7.69
CA LYS A 41 -12.52 -2.08 -7.07
C LYS A 41 -12.19 -3.52 -6.67
N LYS A 42 -11.40 -4.22 -7.49
CA LYS A 42 -10.95 -5.59 -7.15
C LYS A 42 -9.94 -5.61 -6.01
N ARG A 43 -9.14 -4.56 -5.85
CA ARG A 43 -8.28 -4.35 -4.69
C ARG A 43 -9.09 -4.23 -3.41
N GLU A 44 -10.10 -3.35 -3.41
CA GLU A 44 -11.02 -3.16 -2.28
C GLU A 44 -11.72 -4.47 -1.91
N GLN A 45 -12.19 -5.23 -2.91
CA GLN A 45 -12.79 -6.55 -2.68
C GLN A 45 -11.80 -7.54 -2.03
N ALA A 46 -10.55 -7.58 -2.50
CA ALA A 46 -9.53 -8.45 -1.92
C ALA A 46 -9.21 -8.07 -0.47
N GLU A 47 -9.14 -6.77 -0.16
CA GLU A 47 -8.90 -6.26 1.19
C GLU A 47 -10.05 -6.60 2.15
N GLU A 48 -11.30 -6.52 1.70
CA GLU A 48 -12.48 -6.89 2.49
C GLU A 48 -12.49 -8.38 2.83
N LEU A 49 -12.30 -9.24 1.82
CA LEU A 49 -12.21 -10.70 2.02
C LEU A 49 -11.05 -11.07 2.96
N TRP A 50 -9.88 -10.45 2.78
CA TRP A 50 -8.73 -10.69 3.65
C TRP A 50 -8.96 -10.24 5.09
N LYS A 51 -9.63 -9.11 5.28
CA LYS A 51 -9.99 -8.61 6.62
C LYS A 51 -10.92 -9.59 7.33
N GLU A 52 -11.97 -10.08 6.66
CA GLU A 52 -12.86 -11.09 7.20
C GLU A 52 -12.14 -12.41 7.48
N PHE A 53 -11.30 -12.86 6.54
CA PHE A 53 -10.50 -14.08 6.67
C PHE A 53 -9.61 -14.03 7.93
N LYS A 54 -8.84 -12.96 8.14
CA LYS A 54 -8.01 -12.80 9.34
C LYS A 54 -8.82 -12.76 10.62
N ALA A 55 -9.93 -12.01 10.65
CA ALA A 55 -10.78 -11.92 11.84
C ALA A 55 -11.29 -13.31 12.27
N ASN A 56 -11.79 -14.07 11.30
CA ASN A 56 -12.28 -15.44 11.52
C ASN A 56 -11.15 -16.40 11.91
N HIS A 57 -9.96 -16.30 11.29
CA HIS A 57 -8.78 -17.09 11.66
C HIS A 57 -8.42 -16.90 13.14
N PHE A 58 -8.36 -15.67 13.64
CA PHE A 58 -8.04 -15.41 15.04
C PHE A 58 -9.05 -16.00 16.01
N ILE A 59 -10.34 -15.99 15.67
CA ILE A 59 -11.38 -16.66 16.45
C ILE A 59 -11.14 -18.17 16.49
N LEU A 60 -10.76 -18.78 15.36
CA LEU A 60 -10.49 -20.22 15.27
C LEU A 60 -9.21 -20.62 16.01
N VAL A 61 -8.15 -19.81 15.96
CA VAL A 61 -6.90 -20.04 16.71
C VAL A 61 -7.14 -20.06 18.21
N ALA A 62 -8.04 -19.21 18.70
CA ALA A 62 -8.38 -19.14 20.12
C ALA A 62 -9.16 -20.37 20.64
N LYS A 63 -9.72 -21.20 19.74
CA LYS A 63 -10.49 -22.40 20.13
C LYS A 63 -9.57 -23.61 20.34
N GLU A 64 -9.70 -24.24 21.50
CA GLU A 64 -8.95 -25.44 21.84
C GLU A 64 -9.33 -26.65 20.96
N GLY A 65 -8.36 -27.52 20.70
CA GLY A 65 -8.57 -28.76 19.95
C GLY A 65 -8.65 -28.61 18.43
N LEU A 66 -8.68 -27.37 17.90
CA LEU A 66 -8.76 -27.14 16.45
C LEU A 66 -7.44 -27.26 15.70
N LYS A 67 -6.28 -27.21 16.38
CA LYS A 67 -4.95 -27.29 15.74
C LYS A 67 -4.71 -28.57 14.91
N LYS A 68 -5.50 -29.62 15.13
CA LYS A 68 -5.45 -30.89 14.37
C LYS A 68 -6.39 -30.90 13.16
N ASN A 69 -7.22 -29.87 12.98
CA ASN A 69 -8.11 -29.77 11.84
C ASN A 69 -7.31 -29.51 10.56
N GLU A 70 -7.81 -30.03 9.45
CA GLU A 70 -7.19 -29.93 8.13
C GLU A 70 -6.80 -28.49 7.75
N TYR A 71 -7.64 -27.51 8.10
CA TYR A 71 -7.37 -26.09 7.87
C TYR A 71 -6.02 -25.64 8.46
N PHE A 72 -5.69 -26.07 9.68
CA PHE A 72 -4.44 -25.72 10.35
C PHE A 72 -3.28 -26.59 9.90
N THR A 73 -3.51 -27.89 9.69
CA THR A 73 -2.43 -28.82 9.31
C THR A 73 -1.98 -28.62 7.86
N ALA A 74 -2.87 -28.15 6.99
CA ALA A 74 -2.56 -27.85 5.59
C ALA A 74 -1.99 -26.44 5.39
N GLY A 75 -1.83 -25.63 6.45
CA GLY A 75 -1.31 -24.27 6.34
C GLY A 75 -2.16 -23.35 5.47
N VAL A 76 -3.50 -23.50 5.54
CA VAL A 76 -4.41 -22.75 4.66
C VAL A 76 -4.26 -21.24 4.86
N TYR A 77 -3.97 -20.80 6.09
CA TYR A 77 -3.77 -19.39 6.39
C TYR A 77 -2.58 -18.82 5.61
N GLU A 78 -1.41 -19.47 5.71
CA GLU A 78 -0.17 -19.03 5.07
C GLU A 78 -0.30 -19.06 3.55
N VAL A 79 -0.87 -20.13 2.99
CA VAL A 79 -1.12 -20.24 1.54
C VAL A 79 -2.07 -19.14 1.06
N THR A 80 -3.10 -18.80 1.84
CA THR A 80 -4.05 -17.74 1.49
C THR A 80 -3.41 -16.36 1.62
N GLU A 81 -2.51 -16.16 2.59
CA GLU A 81 -1.75 -14.92 2.77
C GLU A 81 -0.87 -14.64 1.56
N ASP A 82 -0.11 -15.63 1.10
CA ASP A 82 0.71 -15.54 -0.10
C ASP A 82 -0.15 -15.20 -1.32
N ALA A 83 -1.27 -15.90 -1.51
CA ALA A 83 -2.20 -15.64 -2.61
C ALA A 83 -2.81 -14.23 -2.56
N TYR A 84 -3.08 -13.71 -1.36
CA TYR A 84 -3.55 -12.33 -1.18
C TYR A 84 -2.48 -11.31 -1.58
N ILE A 85 -1.23 -11.51 -1.13
CA ILE A 85 -0.10 -10.64 -1.48
C ILE A 85 0.12 -10.65 -2.99
N ASP A 86 0.15 -11.83 -3.62
CA ASP A 86 0.30 -11.98 -5.06
C ASP A 86 -0.82 -11.26 -5.83
N THR A 87 -2.06 -11.40 -5.35
CA THR A 87 -3.21 -10.70 -5.93
C THR A 87 -3.04 -9.19 -5.87
N LEU A 88 -2.60 -8.63 -4.73
CA LEU A 88 -2.35 -7.20 -4.59
C LEU A 88 -1.19 -6.72 -5.48
N MET A 89 -0.08 -7.46 -5.51
CA MET A 89 1.07 -7.15 -6.37
C MET A 89 0.67 -7.13 -7.84
N TYR A 90 -0.14 -8.11 -8.26
CA TYR A 90 -0.67 -8.14 -9.62
C TYR A 90 -1.54 -6.92 -9.90
N ILE A 91 -2.46 -6.56 -9.01
CA ILE A 91 -3.33 -5.39 -9.18
C ILE A 91 -2.52 -4.10 -9.25
N ASP A 92 -1.58 -3.89 -8.33
CA ASP A 92 -0.76 -2.68 -8.26
C ASP A 92 0.16 -2.56 -9.49
N SER A 93 0.59 -3.67 -10.11
CA SER A 93 1.30 -3.65 -11.39
C SER A 93 0.48 -3.09 -12.56
N LYS A 94 -0.86 -3.06 -12.43
CA LYS A 94 -1.81 -2.57 -13.45
C LYS A 94 -2.36 -1.18 -13.16
N VAL A 95 -2.16 -0.68 -11.94
CA VAL A 95 -2.61 0.65 -11.53
C VAL A 95 -1.41 1.60 -11.59
N PRO A 96 -1.40 2.59 -12.50
CA PRO A 96 -0.34 3.58 -12.51
C PRO A 96 -0.26 4.29 -11.15
N PRO A 97 0.95 4.60 -10.65
CA PRO A 97 1.07 5.44 -9.46
C PRO A 97 0.32 6.74 -9.72
N ALA A 98 -0.44 7.21 -8.73
CA ALA A 98 -1.14 8.48 -8.82
C ALA A 98 -0.14 9.54 -9.27
N ALA A 99 -0.46 10.27 -10.35
CA ALA A 99 0.41 11.30 -10.86
C ALA A 99 0.68 12.28 -9.71
N GLN A 100 1.91 12.25 -9.18
CA GLN A 100 2.34 13.28 -8.26
C GLN A 100 2.14 14.63 -8.98
N PRO A 101 1.63 15.66 -8.29
CA PRO A 101 1.51 16.97 -8.90
C PRO A 101 2.87 17.38 -9.43
N ARG A 102 3.04 17.35 -10.76
CA ARG A 102 4.25 17.86 -11.39
C ARG A 102 4.34 19.33 -10.98
N PRO A 103 5.49 19.82 -10.47
CA PRO A 103 5.68 21.25 -10.35
C PRO A 103 5.44 21.85 -11.75
N ALA A 104 4.53 22.81 -11.83
CA ALA A 104 4.13 23.42 -13.08
C ALA A 104 5.39 23.89 -13.82
N LYS A 105 5.65 23.32 -15.01
CA LYS A 105 6.64 23.89 -15.92
C LYS A 105 6.16 25.28 -16.29
N VAL A 106 6.79 26.29 -15.69
CA VAL A 106 6.63 27.69 -16.07
C VAL A 106 7.17 27.85 -17.49
N THR A 107 6.26 27.86 -18.47
CA THR A 107 6.58 28.34 -19.82
C THR A 107 6.81 29.85 -19.71
N PRO A 108 7.97 30.41 -20.12
CA PRO A 108 8.16 31.84 -20.12
C PRO A 108 7.41 32.43 -21.31
N THR A 109 6.22 32.98 -21.07
CA THR A 109 5.60 33.96 -21.98
C THR A 109 6.16 35.35 -21.66
N PRO A 110 6.56 36.14 -22.67
CA PRO A 110 7.06 37.48 -22.44
C PRO A 110 5.90 38.39 -22.00
N LYS A 111 6.12 39.10 -20.89
CA LYS A 111 5.15 40.01 -20.28
C LYS A 111 5.17 41.36 -20.99
N THR A 112 4.02 41.82 -21.46
CA THR A 112 3.73 43.27 -21.49
C THR A 112 3.11 43.63 -20.16
N SER A 113 3.64 44.70 -19.60
CA SER A 113 3.40 45.28 -18.29
C SER A 113 1.99 45.85 -18.14
N GLU A 114 1.61 46.06 -16.87
CA GLU A 114 0.45 46.84 -16.40
C GLU A 114 -0.87 46.07 -16.34
N ASP A 115 -1.05 45.28 -15.29
CA ASP A 115 -2.07 45.61 -14.29
C ASP A 115 -2.07 44.65 -13.09
N ILE A 116 -2.59 45.12 -11.95
CA ILE A 116 -2.86 44.39 -10.70
C ILE A 116 -1.67 44.28 -9.73
N VAL A 117 -1.34 45.43 -9.17
CA VAL A 117 -0.77 45.55 -7.82
C VAL A 117 -1.86 45.20 -6.81
N GLN A 118 -1.87 43.97 -6.31
CA GLN A 118 -2.27 43.62 -4.94
C GLN A 118 -1.96 42.13 -4.72
N ARG A 119 -0.68 41.82 -4.57
CA ARG A 119 -0.24 40.55 -4.00
C ARG A 119 0.70 40.85 -2.84
N ILE A 120 0.28 40.39 -1.68
CA ILE A 120 1.00 40.33 -0.41
C ILE A 120 2.49 40.11 -0.69
N GLN A 121 3.33 41.12 -0.42
CA GLN A 121 4.77 40.94 -0.47
C GLN A 121 5.19 40.25 0.84
N LEU A 122 5.53 38.97 0.74
CA LEU A 122 6.22 38.28 1.83
C LEU A 122 7.58 38.97 2.06
N PRO A 123 8.01 39.20 3.32
CA PRO A 123 9.34 39.74 3.58
C PRO A 123 10.37 38.80 2.97
N ARG A 124 11.26 39.38 2.17
CA ARG A 124 12.31 38.65 1.45
C ARG A 124 13.26 38.07 2.48
N ILE A 125 13.24 36.74 2.62
CA ILE A 125 14.24 36.02 3.40
C ILE A 125 15.49 35.96 2.53
N GLU A 126 16.59 36.57 3.00
CA GLU A 126 17.88 36.44 2.34
C GLU A 126 18.39 35.02 2.59
N LEU A 127 18.52 34.26 1.51
CA LEU A 127 19.17 32.95 1.57
C LEU A 127 20.66 33.19 1.83
N PRO A 128 21.26 32.53 2.82
CA PRO A 128 22.69 32.62 3.02
C PRO A 128 23.41 32.09 1.78
N THR A 129 24.28 32.91 1.20
CA THR A 129 25.14 32.49 0.11
C THR A 129 26.12 31.46 0.65
N PHE A 130 26.04 30.22 0.16
CA PHE A 130 26.97 29.17 0.52
C PHE A 130 28.35 29.52 -0.07
N ASN A 131 29.24 30.08 0.75
CA ASN A 131 30.57 30.52 0.33
C ASN A 131 31.60 29.39 0.24
N GLY A 132 31.18 28.12 0.32
CA GLY A 132 32.04 26.97 0.08
C GLY A 132 33.23 26.83 1.03
N ASP A 133 33.18 27.47 2.21
CA ASP A 133 34.27 27.44 3.18
C ASP A 133 34.15 26.19 4.08
N PRO A 134 35.06 25.20 4.00
CA PRO A 134 34.94 23.94 4.74
C PRO A 134 35.18 24.07 6.26
N ILE A 135 35.57 25.24 6.75
CA ILE A 135 36.04 25.43 8.15
C ILE A 135 34.89 25.67 9.15
N LEU A 136 33.65 25.91 8.70
CA LEU A 136 32.49 26.08 9.60
C LEU A 136 31.85 24.76 10.09
N TRP A 137 32.47 23.60 9.82
CA TRP A 137 31.95 22.27 10.20
C TRP A 137 32.58 21.69 11.48
N GLU A 138 33.14 22.51 12.37
CA GLU A 138 33.67 22.06 13.68
C GLU A 138 32.59 21.58 14.68
N GLY A 139 31.37 21.25 14.22
CA GLY A 139 30.29 20.68 15.02
C GLY A 139 30.07 19.17 14.83
N PHE A 140 30.78 18.49 13.92
CA PHE A 140 30.52 17.08 13.57
C PHE A 140 31.64 16.08 13.92
N SER A 141 32.55 16.45 14.82
CA SER A 141 33.58 15.54 15.35
C SER A 141 33.43 15.29 16.85
N LEU A 142 32.26 14.79 17.28
CA LEU A 142 32.07 14.13 18.58
C LEU A 142 31.25 12.85 18.43
N ILE A 143 31.63 11.97 17.52
CA ILE A 143 31.31 10.54 17.63
C ILE A 143 32.55 9.73 17.24
N LYS A 144 33.33 9.34 18.25
CA LYS A 144 33.93 8.00 18.44
C LYS A 144 35.07 8.07 19.45
N THR A 145 34.82 7.56 20.66
CA THR A 145 35.65 6.53 21.30
C THR A 145 34.91 5.96 22.52
N TYR A 146 34.36 4.75 22.40
CA TYR A 146 34.27 3.80 23.50
C TYR A 146 35.26 2.66 23.19
N SER A 147 36.28 2.54 24.03
CA SER A 147 37.18 1.40 24.24
C SER A 147 38.03 1.82 25.46
N ALA A 148 38.18 1.09 26.56
CA ALA A 148 37.90 -0.31 26.89
C ALA A 148 37.39 -0.40 28.35
#